data_AF-M5CED3-F1
#
_entry.id   AF-M5CED3-F1
#
_cell.length_a   1.000
_cell.length_b   1.000
_cell.length_c   1.000
_cell.angle_alpha   90.00
_cell.angle_beta   90.00
_cell.angle_gamma   90.00
#
_symmetry.space_group_name_H-M   'P 1'
#
loop_
_entity.id
_entity.type
_entity.pdbx_description
1 polymer ?
#
loop_
_entity_poly.entity_id
_entity_poly.type
_entity_poly.pdbx_seq_one_letter_code
_entity_poly.pdbx_strand_id
1 'polypeptide(L)'
;MQEWENAWTERAVLKKLTRAVEENAELKSVAGRSRRKLRTRVGQVTNSQSELDKLADAIHDIISPSSPHPAPVYTALLSAFSKYLLLQAETEVTAKLPTAYPLARLVWLVIARGHPKLWEIFWARFVGRTGGWGVAVHITRKPGMSDTEWRKLVGRELEGKNDPDDKPPTLETTSQYTDRMVGQLALYAALLQTCPLPAQIQLESVPPPFRLPKLWTWLARVLNSPELLSSPSAPQCLSAVLEVAGDRLCETYGGQFTKLMKAVGEVVAKGVGGEGETGARVRLGLMVERWEKEGKLGLEGRNAER
;
A
#
# COMPACT_ATOMS: atom_id res chain seq x y z
N MET A 1 1.06 -15.48 9.28
CA MET A 1 0.29 -15.01 10.45
C MET A 1 1.11 -14.06 11.32
N GLN A 2 2.22 -14.52 11.92
CA GLN A 2 3.06 -13.71 12.83
C GLN A 2 3.41 -12.30 12.30
N GLU A 3 3.78 -12.18 11.03
CA GLU A 3 4.11 -10.90 10.40
C GLU A 3 2.95 -9.88 10.45
N TRP A 4 1.72 -10.34 10.25
CA TRP A 4 0.53 -9.50 10.38
C TRP A 4 0.28 -9.09 11.84
N GLU A 5 0.46 -10.01 12.79
CA GLU A 5 0.24 -9.76 14.22
C GLU A 5 1.22 -8.72 14.78
N ASN A 6 2.48 -8.78 14.34
CA ASN A 6 3.50 -7.80 14.71
C ASN A 6 3.12 -6.40 14.21
N ALA A 7 2.80 -6.27 12.92
CA ALA A 7 2.39 -4.99 12.34
C ALA A 7 1.08 -4.45 12.96
N TRP A 8 0.16 -5.34 13.32
CA TRP A 8 -1.08 -4.98 14.01
C TRP A 8 -0.82 -4.42 15.42
N THR A 9 0.15 -5.01 16.13
CA THR A 9 0.60 -4.56 17.45
C THR A 9 1.28 -3.20 17.37
N GLU A 10 2.22 -3.03 16.44
CA GLU A 10 2.90 -1.74 16.18
C GLU A 10 1.90 -0.63 15.85
N ARG A 11 0.87 -0.94 15.06
CA ARG A 11 -0.21 0.02 14.76
C ARG A 11 -0.94 0.50 16.03
N ALA A 12 -1.19 -0.39 17.00
CA ALA A 12 -1.83 -0.01 18.26
C ALA A 12 -0.93 0.95 19.06
N VAL A 13 0.39 0.71 19.07
CA VAL A 13 1.39 1.59 19.69
C VAL A 13 1.38 2.97 19.02
N LEU A 14 1.41 3.02 17.67
CA LEU A 14 1.35 4.28 16.92
C LEU A 14 0.07 5.06 17.20
N LYS A 15 -1.07 4.39 17.35
CA LYS A 15 -2.34 5.02 17.69
C LYS A 15 -2.29 5.64 19.09
N LYS A 16 -1.72 4.94 20.07
CA LYS A 16 -1.54 5.46 21.44
C LYS A 16 -0.64 6.69 21.45
N LEU A 17 0.49 6.65 20.72
CA LEU A 17 1.41 7.78 20.59
C LEU A 17 0.74 8.98 19.93
N THR A 18 0.01 8.76 18.83
CA THR A 18 -0.70 9.84 18.11
C THR A 18 -1.74 10.51 19.01
N ARG A 19 -2.46 9.72 19.82
CA ARG A 19 -3.43 10.24 20.80
C ARG A 19 -2.75 11.09 21.88
N ALA A 20 -1.63 10.62 22.43
CA ALA A 20 -0.88 11.38 23.43
C ALA A 20 -0.38 12.73 22.89
N VAL A 21 0.03 12.79 21.61
CA VAL A 21 0.36 14.05 20.93
C VAL A 21 -0.85 14.98 20.79
N GLU A 22 -2.05 14.43 20.60
CA GLU A 22 -3.29 15.21 20.47
C GLU A 22 -3.87 15.68 21.80
N GLU A 23 -3.52 15.02 22.90
CA GLU A 23 -3.88 15.40 24.27
C GLU A 23 -2.99 16.53 24.82
N ASN A 24 -1.75 16.66 24.32
CA ASN A 24 -0.86 17.77 24.66
C ASN A 24 -1.06 18.97 23.70
N ALA A 25 -1.49 20.13 24.22
CA ALA A 25 -1.84 21.30 23.41
C ALA A 25 -0.67 21.84 22.55
N GLU A 26 0.54 21.86 23.11
CA GLU A 26 1.74 22.34 22.41
C GLU A 26 2.13 21.38 21.27
N LEU A 27 2.26 20.09 21.59
CA LEU A 27 2.61 19.06 20.60
C LEU A 27 1.55 18.97 19.49
N LYS A 28 0.26 19.09 19.85
CA LYS A 28 -0.86 19.12 18.90
C LYS A 28 -0.76 20.30 17.94
N SER A 29 -0.43 21.49 18.45
CA SER A 29 -0.32 22.71 17.64
C SER A 29 0.80 22.56 16.59
N VAL A 30 1.99 22.12 17.03
CA VAL A 30 3.14 21.90 16.14
C VAL A 30 2.83 20.80 15.12
N ALA A 31 2.37 19.64 15.57
CA ALA A 31 2.03 18.52 14.69
C ALA A 31 0.93 18.89 13.70
N GLY A 32 -0.12 19.59 14.13
CA GLY A 32 -1.26 19.96 13.30
C GLY A 32 -0.90 20.92 12.15
N ARG A 33 0.04 21.84 12.38
CA ARG A 33 0.56 22.73 11.34
C ARG A 33 1.36 21.94 10.29
N SER A 34 2.29 21.11 10.73
CA SER A 34 3.15 20.31 9.85
C SER A 34 2.35 19.24 9.08
N ARG A 35 1.36 18.59 9.71
CA ARG A 35 0.44 17.63 9.06
C ARG A 35 -0.29 18.24 7.86
N ARG A 36 -0.79 19.47 7.99
CA ARG A 36 -1.47 20.18 6.89
C ARG A 36 -0.52 20.42 5.71
N LYS A 37 0.71 20.87 5.98
CA LYS A 37 1.73 21.04 4.95
C LYS A 37 2.06 19.71 4.25
N LEU A 38 2.27 18.63 5.02
CA LEU A 38 2.54 17.30 4.47
C LEU A 38 1.42 16.81 3.54
N ARG A 39 0.16 16.98 3.95
CA ARG A 39 -0.98 16.58 3.12
C ARG A 39 -0.96 17.28 1.76
N THR A 40 -0.70 18.59 1.74
CA THR A 40 -0.60 19.35 0.50
C THR A 40 0.58 18.87 -0.36
N ARG A 41 1.74 18.59 0.25
CA ARG A 41 2.91 18.09 -0.48
C ARG A 41 2.67 16.73 -1.12
N VAL A 42 2.05 15.79 -0.41
CA VAL A 42 1.73 14.46 -0.98
C VAL A 42 0.81 14.58 -2.21
N GLY A 43 -0.14 15.52 -2.20
CA GLY A 43 -0.99 15.82 -3.35
C GLY A 43 -0.29 16.46 -4.56
N GLN A 44 1.00 16.83 -4.45
CA GLN A 44 1.79 17.45 -5.52
C GLN A 44 2.70 16.44 -6.24
N VAL A 45 2.54 15.15 -5.98
CA VAL A 45 3.37 14.11 -6.59
C VAL A 45 3.15 14.07 -8.10
N THR A 46 4.24 14.17 -8.85
CA THR A 46 4.27 14.06 -10.31
C THR A 46 5.34 13.06 -10.75
N ASN A 47 5.39 12.74 -12.04
CA ASN A 47 6.32 11.73 -12.57
C ASN A 47 7.73 12.28 -12.93
N SER A 48 8.00 13.56 -12.71
CA SER A 48 9.30 14.17 -12.97
C SER A 48 10.26 13.91 -11.81
N GLN A 49 11.46 13.40 -12.11
CA GLN A 49 12.47 13.14 -11.09
C GLN A 49 12.89 14.43 -10.37
N SER A 50 13.10 15.52 -11.11
CA SER A 50 13.53 16.80 -10.54
C SER A 50 12.49 17.41 -9.59
N GLU A 51 11.19 17.26 -9.90
CA GLU A 51 10.11 17.72 -9.03
C GLU A 51 9.95 16.81 -7.82
N LEU A 52 10.13 15.50 -7.98
CA LEU A 52 10.13 14.54 -6.87
C LEU A 52 11.25 14.81 -5.86
N ASP A 53 12.44 15.19 -6.32
CA ASP A 53 13.54 15.55 -5.43
C ASP A 53 13.26 16.82 -4.63
N LYS A 54 12.80 17.89 -5.29
CA LYS A 54 12.37 19.12 -4.60
C LYS A 54 11.26 18.85 -3.59
N LEU A 55 10.31 17.98 -3.96
CA LEU A 55 9.19 17.61 -3.11
C LEU A 55 9.66 16.82 -1.88
N ALA A 56 10.59 15.89 -2.07
CA ALA A 56 11.18 15.11 -0.99
C ALA A 56 12.00 15.98 -0.03
N ASP A 57 12.73 16.99 -0.52
CA ASP A 57 13.42 17.98 0.30
C ASP A 57 12.42 18.79 1.13
N ALA A 58 11.36 19.29 0.50
CA ALA A 58 10.31 20.03 1.20
C ALA A 58 9.59 19.17 2.27
N ILE A 59 9.42 17.87 2.03
CA ILE A 59 8.86 16.94 3.02
C ILE A 59 9.84 16.68 4.16
N HIS A 60 11.13 16.50 3.86
CA HIS A 60 12.19 16.37 4.85
C HIS A 60 12.20 17.58 5.80
N ASP A 61 12.18 18.79 5.27
CA ASP A 61 12.19 20.03 6.06
C ASP A 61 10.95 20.15 6.97
N ILE A 62 9.81 19.60 6.55
CA ILE A 62 8.60 19.59 7.39
C ILE A 62 8.73 18.56 8.54
N ILE A 63 9.30 17.38 8.24
CA ILE A 63 9.41 16.25 9.17
C ILE A 63 10.56 16.43 10.15
N SER A 64 11.68 17.02 9.73
CA SER A 64 12.90 17.20 10.51
C SER A 64 13.55 18.55 10.20
N PRO A 65 12.90 19.67 10.57
CA PRO A 65 13.48 21.00 10.40
C PRO A 65 14.75 21.18 11.24
N SER A 66 15.51 22.25 10.95
CA SER A 66 16.79 22.56 11.63
C SER A 66 16.68 22.68 13.16
N SER A 67 15.53 23.11 13.68
CA SER A 67 15.17 22.95 15.08
C SER A 67 14.32 21.69 15.20
N PRO A 68 14.89 20.56 15.67
CA PRO A 68 14.24 19.26 15.56
C PRO A 68 12.94 19.20 16.37
N HIS A 69 11.93 18.55 15.80
CA HIS A 69 10.69 18.29 16.54
C HIS A 69 10.95 17.32 17.70
N PRO A 70 10.15 17.42 18.78
CA PRO A 70 10.12 16.37 19.80
C PRO A 70 9.86 14.98 19.17
N ALA A 71 10.50 13.94 19.70
CA ALA A 71 10.39 12.58 19.14
C ALA A 71 8.95 12.06 18.92
N PRO A 72 7.96 12.37 19.79
CA PRO A 72 6.56 12.03 19.54
C PRO A 72 5.97 12.76 18.32
N VAL A 73 6.32 14.03 18.12
CA VAL A 73 5.87 14.82 16.97
C VAL A 73 6.49 14.28 15.68
N TYR A 74 7.79 14.02 15.67
CA TYR A 74 8.47 13.37 14.52
C TYR A 74 7.78 12.06 14.11
N THR A 75 7.54 11.17 15.08
CA THR A 75 6.86 9.88 14.84
C THR A 75 5.42 10.09 14.33
N ALA A 76 4.70 11.08 14.88
CA ALA A 76 3.35 11.42 14.43
C ALA A 76 3.33 12.01 13.02
N LEU A 77 4.38 12.75 12.60
CA LEU A 77 4.51 13.28 11.24
C LEU A 77 4.84 12.20 10.23
N LEU A 78 5.72 11.25 10.55
CA LEU A 78 5.94 10.07 9.71
C LEU A 78 4.64 9.26 9.54
N SER A 79 3.89 9.04 10.63
CA SER A 79 2.60 8.35 10.57
C SER A 79 1.56 9.13 9.75
N ALA A 80 1.57 10.46 9.81
CA ALA A 80 0.72 11.29 8.97
C ALA A 80 1.12 11.23 7.50
N PHE A 81 2.41 11.28 7.19
CA PHE A 81 2.94 11.11 5.84
C PHE A 81 2.50 9.77 5.25
N SER A 82 2.75 8.66 5.95
CA SER A 82 2.24 7.34 5.58
C SER A 82 0.72 7.32 5.41
N LYS A 83 -0.06 7.97 6.28
CA LYS A 83 -1.52 8.10 6.10
C LYS A 83 -1.87 8.76 4.77
N TYR A 84 -1.21 9.86 4.41
CA TYR A 84 -1.52 10.61 3.20
C TYR A 84 -1.13 9.86 1.94
N LEU A 85 0.01 9.17 1.93
CA LEU A 85 0.40 8.27 0.84
C LEU A 85 -0.66 7.19 0.61
N LEU A 86 -1.06 6.53 1.70
CA LEU A 86 -2.09 5.49 1.65
C LEU A 86 -3.42 6.07 1.17
N LEU A 87 -3.83 7.27 1.62
CA LEU A 87 -5.07 7.90 1.13
C LEU A 87 -5.00 8.25 -0.36
N GLN A 88 -3.85 8.71 -0.85
CA GLN A 88 -3.67 9.01 -2.27
C GLN A 88 -3.69 7.74 -3.13
N ALA A 89 -3.23 6.62 -2.57
CA ALA A 89 -3.38 5.31 -3.21
C ALA A 89 -4.86 4.89 -3.34
N GLU A 90 -5.67 5.15 -2.31
CA GLU A 90 -7.12 4.87 -2.30
C GLU A 90 -7.90 5.73 -3.31
N THR A 91 -7.32 6.82 -3.80
CA THR A 91 -7.99 7.72 -4.75
C THR A 91 -7.33 7.69 -6.14
N GLU A 92 -6.11 8.19 -6.26
CA GLU A 92 -5.45 8.43 -7.55
C GLU A 92 -4.89 7.15 -8.16
N VAL A 93 -4.26 6.30 -7.34
CA VAL A 93 -3.71 5.01 -7.82
C VAL A 93 -4.82 4.07 -8.24
N THR A 94 -5.90 4.04 -7.47
CA THR A 94 -7.11 3.29 -7.81
C THR A 94 -7.69 3.74 -9.14
N ALA A 95 -7.72 5.05 -9.41
CA ALA A 95 -8.19 5.59 -10.70
C ALA A 95 -7.19 5.36 -11.85
N LYS A 96 -5.88 5.39 -11.57
CA LYS A 96 -4.81 5.22 -12.55
C LYS A 96 -3.58 4.56 -11.91
N LEU A 97 -3.46 3.25 -12.07
CA LEU A 97 -2.37 2.44 -11.48
C LEU A 97 -0.95 2.99 -11.70
N PRO A 98 -0.57 3.55 -12.88
CA PRO A 98 0.75 4.18 -13.06
C PRO A 98 1.13 5.26 -12.06
N THR A 99 0.16 5.93 -11.44
CA THR A 99 0.43 6.96 -10.42
C THR A 99 1.04 6.38 -9.13
N ALA A 100 1.03 5.06 -8.96
CA ALA A 100 1.74 4.37 -7.89
C ALA A 100 3.26 4.57 -7.96
N TYR A 101 3.84 4.65 -9.17
CA TYR A 101 5.29 4.73 -9.35
C TYR A 101 5.93 6.01 -8.79
N PRO A 102 5.45 7.22 -9.12
CA PRO A 102 6.01 8.43 -8.52
C PRO A 102 5.76 8.51 -7.01
N LEU A 103 4.63 7.98 -6.52
CA LEU A 103 4.33 7.92 -5.10
C LEU A 103 5.30 6.99 -4.34
N ALA A 104 5.63 5.84 -4.93
CA ALA A 104 6.65 4.92 -4.43
C ALA A 104 8.05 5.53 -4.44
N ARG A 105 8.44 6.22 -5.53
CA ARG A 105 9.72 6.96 -5.61
C ARG A 105 9.83 8.01 -4.51
N LEU A 106 8.75 8.75 -4.24
CA LEU A 106 8.74 9.73 -3.16
C LEU A 106 9.07 9.09 -1.79
N VAL A 107 8.53 7.90 -1.50
CA VAL A 107 8.85 7.17 -0.26
C VAL A 107 10.34 6.88 -0.18
N TRP A 108 10.94 6.32 -1.25
CA TRP A 108 12.37 6.04 -1.31
C TRP A 108 13.22 7.29 -1.12
N LEU A 109 12.84 8.39 -1.76
CA LEU A 109 13.54 9.68 -1.67
C LEU A 109 13.47 10.29 -0.26
N VAL A 110 12.33 10.19 0.42
CA VAL A 110 12.20 10.63 1.82
C VAL A 110 13.05 9.75 2.75
N ILE A 111 13.13 8.45 2.50
CA ILE A 111 13.96 7.55 3.31
C ILE A 111 15.45 7.84 3.09
N ALA A 112 15.85 8.13 1.84
CA ALA A 112 17.21 8.54 1.50
C ALA A 112 17.63 9.85 2.19
N ARG A 113 16.68 10.68 2.63
CA ARG A 113 16.89 11.89 3.43
C ARG A 113 16.95 11.63 4.94
N GLY A 114 17.23 10.39 5.35
CA GLY A 114 17.49 10.05 6.75
C GLY A 114 16.24 9.71 7.57
N HIS A 115 15.19 9.19 6.93
CA HIS A 115 13.96 8.78 7.61
C HIS A 115 13.70 7.26 7.61
N PRO A 116 14.65 6.39 8.05
CA PRO A 116 14.48 4.94 8.01
C PRO A 116 13.34 4.42 8.91
N LYS A 117 12.98 5.16 9.96
CA LYS A 117 11.81 4.85 10.81
C LYS A 117 10.49 4.84 10.02
N LEU A 118 10.46 5.44 8.84
CA LEU A 118 9.31 5.40 7.96
C LEU A 118 8.95 3.96 7.54
N TRP A 119 9.90 3.03 7.46
CA TRP A 119 9.61 1.63 7.08
C TRP A 119 8.61 0.97 8.04
N GLU A 120 8.92 0.97 9.33
CA GLU A 120 8.08 0.40 10.38
C GLU A 120 6.70 1.07 10.41
N ILE A 121 6.71 2.41 10.37
CA ILE A 121 5.48 3.21 10.46
C ILE A 121 4.58 3.00 9.24
N PHE A 122 5.15 3.02 8.04
CA PHE A 122 4.41 2.75 6.81
C PHE A 122 3.84 1.33 6.83
N TRP A 123 4.65 0.34 7.22
CA TRP A 123 4.23 -1.06 7.27
C TRP A 123 3.03 -1.28 8.20
N ALA A 124 3.13 -0.80 9.45
CA ALA A 124 2.06 -0.91 10.44
C ALA A 124 0.75 -0.23 9.95
N ARG A 125 0.86 0.91 9.26
CA ARG A 125 -0.31 1.59 8.70
C ARG A 125 -0.88 0.85 7.49
N PHE A 126 -0.03 0.38 6.58
CA PHE A 126 -0.41 -0.35 5.38
C PHE A 126 -1.15 -1.65 5.74
N VAL A 127 -0.58 -2.47 6.62
CA VAL A 127 -1.25 -3.69 7.14
C VAL A 127 -2.53 -3.33 7.88
N GLY A 128 -2.52 -2.24 8.66
CA GLY A 128 -3.69 -1.72 9.33
C GLY A 128 -4.86 -1.32 8.42
N ARG A 129 -4.59 -0.93 7.17
CA ARG A 129 -5.62 -0.55 6.19
C ARG A 129 -6.02 -1.70 5.28
N THR A 130 -5.11 -2.63 5.02
CA THR A 130 -5.32 -3.76 4.11
C THR A 130 -5.76 -5.04 4.81
N GLY A 131 -5.68 -5.09 6.14
CA GLY A 131 -5.98 -6.30 6.91
C GLY A 131 -5.07 -7.44 6.46
N GLY A 132 -5.68 -8.57 6.10
CA GLY A 132 -4.96 -9.76 5.64
C GLY A 132 -4.29 -9.60 4.27
N TRP A 133 -4.81 -8.70 3.42
CA TRP A 133 -4.32 -8.50 2.07
C TRP A 133 -2.88 -8.02 2.02
N GLY A 134 -2.45 -7.11 2.90
CA GLY A 134 -1.07 -6.58 2.85
C GLY A 134 0.01 -7.66 3.05
N VAL A 135 -0.31 -8.73 3.75
CA VAL A 135 0.62 -9.83 4.07
C VAL A 135 0.30 -11.11 3.28
N ALA A 136 -0.82 -11.13 2.55
CA ALA A 136 -1.45 -12.30 1.94
C ALA A 136 -1.71 -13.40 2.96
N VAL A 137 -2.52 -13.10 3.98
CA VAL A 137 -2.98 -14.08 4.98
C VAL A 137 -4.49 -13.99 5.13
N HIS A 138 -5.16 -15.13 5.13
CA HIS A 138 -6.56 -15.17 5.54
C HIS A 138 -6.65 -14.90 7.05
N ILE A 139 -7.55 -14.01 7.45
CA ILE A 139 -7.83 -13.77 8.86
C ILE A 139 -9.20 -14.35 9.17
N THR A 140 -9.30 -15.11 10.26
CA THR A 140 -10.55 -15.73 10.69
C THR A 140 -11.18 -14.91 11.81
N ARG A 141 -12.51 -14.74 11.75
CA ARG A 141 -13.27 -14.06 12.80
C ARG A 141 -13.31 -14.96 14.04
N LYS A 142 -12.81 -14.44 15.17
CA LYS A 142 -12.88 -15.17 16.45
C LYS A 142 -14.31 -15.16 17.00
N PRO A 143 -14.74 -16.23 17.70
CA PRO A 143 -16.02 -16.25 18.41
C PRO A 143 -16.15 -15.06 19.38
N GLY A 144 -17.33 -14.46 19.45
CA GLY A 144 -17.61 -13.32 20.34
C GLY A 144 -17.06 -11.95 19.87
N MET A 145 -16.33 -11.88 18.76
CA MET A 145 -15.84 -10.61 18.21
C MET A 145 -16.99 -9.77 17.66
N SER A 146 -17.06 -8.48 18.04
CA SER A 146 -18.07 -7.57 17.50
C SER A 146 -17.87 -7.31 16.00
N ASP A 147 -18.94 -6.95 15.29
CA ASP A 147 -18.86 -6.59 13.88
C ASP A 147 -17.91 -5.40 13.64
N THR A 148 -17.92 -4.41 14.52
CA THR A 148 -17.06 -3.23 14.44
C THR A 148 -15.58 -3.59 14.56
N GLU A 149 -15.23 -4.49 15.47
CA GLU A 149 -13.86 -4.98 15.62
C GLU A 149 -13.44 -5.82 14.42
N TRP A 150 -14.32 -6.70 13.95
CA TRP A 150 -14.10 -7.52 12.78
C TRP A 150 -13.80 -6.66 11.54
N ARG A 151 -14.65 -5.66 11.27
CA ARG A 151 -14.47 -4.71 10.16
C ARG A 151 -13.11 -4.03 10.21
N LYS A 152 -12.74 -3.47 11.37
CA LYS A 152 -11.43 -2.83 11.56
C LYS A 152 -10.29 -3.78 11.24
N LEU A 153 -10.41 -5.03 11.69
CA LEU A 153 -9.38 -6.06 11.57
C LEU A 153 -9.18 -6.55 10.13
N VAL A 154 -10.24 -6.66 9.33
CA VAL A 154 -10.14 -6.94 7.89
C VAL A 154 -9.84 -5.69 7.05
N GLY A 155 -9.67 -4.54 7.70
CA GLY A 155 -9.37 -3.27 7.07
C GLY A 155 -10.57 -2.60 6.41
N ARG A 156 -11.81 -2.96 6.75
CA ARG A 156 -13.02 -2.28 6.25
C ARG A 156 -13.26 -0.95 6.93
N GLU A 157 -13.63 0.05 6.13
CA GLU A 157 -13.87 1.43 6.55
C GLU A 157 -15.36 1.80 6.41
N LEU A 158 -15.74 2.91 7.03
CA LEU A 158 -17.06 3.52 6.83
C LEU A 158 -16.98 4.59 5.74
N GLU A 159 -18.03 4.72 4.95
CA GLU A 159 -18.22 5.75 3.93
C GLU A 159 -19.05 6.92 4.48
N GLY A 160 -18.68 8.15 4.13
CA GLY A 160 -19.36 9.37 4.56
C GLY A 160 -18.62 10.13 5.66
N LYS A 161 -18.92 11.42 5.82
CA LYS A 161 -18.41 12.22 6.93
C LYS A 161 -19.36 12.10 8.11
N ASN A 162 -18.84 12.20 9.33
CA ASN A 162 -19.66 12.54 10.50
C ASN A 162 -20.00 14.03 10.45
N ASP A 163 -20.68 14.47 9.38
CA ASP A 163 -21.24 15.81 9.29
C ASP A 163 -22.68 15.76 9.84
N PRO A 164 -23.07 16.62 10.79
CA PRO A 164 -24.45 16.65 11.28
C PRO A 164 -25.52 16.87 10.19
N ASP A 165 -25.13 17.43 9.04
CA ASP A 165 -26.03 17.66 7.89
C ASP A 165 -25.96 16.54 6.81
N ASP A 166 -25.06 15.56 6.95
CA ASP A 166 -24.94 14.41 6.03
C ASP A 166 -25.64 13.17 6.57
N LYS A 167 -25.90 12.21 5.66
CA LYS A 167 -26.33 10.86 6.05
C LYS A 167 -25.29 10.23 7.01
N PRO A 168 -25.73 9.46 8.02
CA PRO A 168 -24.81 8.77 8.91
C PRO A 168 -23.85 7.89 8.10
N PRO A 169 -22.57 7.80 8.49
CA PRO A 169 -21.62 7.04 7.71
C PRO A 169 -22.05 5.58 7.59
N THR A 170 -22.05 5.08 6.35
CA THR A 170 -22.50 3.73 6.03
C THR A 170 -21.31 2.79 5.88
N LEU A 171 -21.55 1.49 5.88
CA LEU A 171 -20.49 0.52 5.62
C LEU A 171 -20.11 0.58 4.14
N GLU A 172 -18.81 0.64 3.83
CA GLU A 172 -18.37 0.58 2.44
C GLU A 172 -18.83 -0.72 1.75
N THR A 173 -19.19 -0.63 0.48
CA THR A 173 -19.54 -1.77 -0.37
C THR A 173 -18.31 -2.65 -0.67
N THR A 174 -18.55 -3.87 -1.14
CA THR A 174 -17.48 -4.78 -1.58
C THR A 174 -16.65 -4.18 -2.72
N SER A 175 -17.26 -3.44 -3.65
CA SER A 175 -16.54 -2.76 -4.74
C SER A 175 -15.61 -1.70 -4.18
N GLN A 176 -16.12 -0.79 -3.35
CA GLN A 176 -15.31 0.28 -2.74
C GLN A 176 -14.15 -0.28 -1.91
N TYR A 177 -14.40 -1.34 -1.13
CA TYR A 177 -13.34 -2.04 -0.41
C TYR A 177 -12.28 -2.59 -1.37
N THR A 178 -12.69 -3.25 -2.45
CA THR A 178 -11.78 -3.85 -3.43
C THR A 178 -10.94 -2.78 -4.13
N ASP A 179 -11.57 -1.69 -4.56
CA ASP A 179 -10.90 -0.54 -5.18
C ASP A 179 -9.83 0.02 -4.24
N ARG A 180 -10.17 0.16 -2.95
CA ARG A 180 -9.23 0.58 -1.92
C ARG A 180 -8.05 -0.39 -1.77
N MET A 181 -8.32 -1.70 -1.75
CA MET A 181 -7.25 -2.71 -1.67
C MET A 181 -6.33 -2.67 -2.89
N VAL A 182 -6.89 -2.51 -4.09
CA VAL A 182 -6.16 -2.39 -5.35
C VAL A 182 -5.18 -1.22 -5.29
N GLY A 183 -5.64 -0.03 -4.93
CA GLY A 183 -4.77 1.15 -4.82
C GLY A 183 -3.62 0.94 -3.83
N GLN A 184 -3.93 0.41 -2.64
CA GLN A 184 -2.91 0.15 -1.61
C GLN A 184 -1.87 -0.87 -2.07
N LEU A 185 -2.31 -2.00 -2.64
CA LEU A 185 -1.43 -3.06 -3.12
C LEU A 185 -0.60 -2.59 -4.32
N ALA A 186 -1.16 -1.77 -5.20
CA ALA A 186 -0.43 -1.16 -6.30
C ALA A 186 0.69 -0.23 -5.81
N LEU A 187 0.43 0.65 -4.83
CA LEU A 187 1.49 1.46 -4.21
C LEU A 187 2.59 0.59 -3.61
N TYR A 188 2.21 -0.47 -2.88
CA TYR A 188 3.16 -1.38 -2.27
C TYR A 188 3.97 -2.15 -3.33
N ALA A 189 3.34 -2.64 -4.40
CA ALA A 189 4.02 -3.28 -5.52
C ALA A 189 5.00 -2.33 -6.22
N ALA A 190 4.61 -1.08 -6.45
CA ALA A 190 5.46 -0.04 -7.00
C ALA A 190 6.69 0.22 -6.11
N LEU A 191 6.50 0.26 -4.78
CA LEU A 191 7.57 0.44 -3.81
C LEU A 191 8.63 -0.67 -3.90
N LEU A 192 8.19 -1.93 -3.95
CA LEU A 192 9.08 -3.11 -3.95
C LEU A 192 9.78 -3.35 -5.29
N GLN A 193 9.18 -2.91 -6.41
CA GLN A 193 9.75 -3.09 -7.75
C GLN A 193 10.65 -1.93 -8.20
N THR A 194 10.63 -0.81 -7.47
CA THR A 194 11.42 0.40 -7.76
C THR A 194 12.90 0.04 -7.87
N CYS A 195 13.49 0.34 -9.02
CA CYS A 195 14.91 0.21 -9.28
C CYS A 195 15.30 1.11 -10.48
N PRO A 196 16.46 1.81 -10.44
CA PRO A 196 17.45 1.80 -9.36
C PRO A 196 16.93 2.46 -8.07
N LEU A 197 17.49 2.08 -6.93
CA LEU A 197 17.25 2.76 -5.66
C LEU A 197 18.03 4.07 -5.62
N PRO A 198 17.62 5.08 -4.81
CA PRO A 198 18.45 6.25 -4.56
C PRO A 198 19.85 5.85 -4.08
N ALA A 199 20.89 6.55 -4.53
CA ALA A 199 22.29 6.17 -4.28
C ALA A 199 22.67 6.08 -2.79
N GLN A 200 21.95 6.79 -1.92
CA GLN A 200 22.12 6.78 -0.47
C GLN A 200 21.60 5.50 0.20
N ILE A 201 20.81 4.70 -0.52
CA ILE A 201 20.18 3.50 0.00
C ILE A 201 20.94 2.26 -0.44
N GLN A 202 21.46 1.53 0.55
CA GLN A 202 22.02 0.19 0.36
C GLN A 202 20.92 -0.85 0.53
N LEU A 203 20.84 -1.86 -0.35
CA LEU A 203 19.77 -2.87 -0.33
C LEU A 203 19.72 -3.64 1.00
N GLU A 204 20.87 -3.84 1.63
CA GLU A 204 21.05 -4.53 2.91
C GLU A 204 20.36 -3.77 4.05
N SER A 205 20.30 -2.44 3.95
CA SER A 205 19.62 -1.56 4.92
C SER A 205 18.10 -1.55 4.78
N VAL A 206 17.57 -1.99 3.63
CA VAL A 206 16.12 -2.07 3.38
C VAL A 206 15.54 -3.24 4.17
N PRO A 207 14.50 -3.07 5.00
CA PRO A 207 13.91 -4.20 5.73
C PRO A 207 13.30 -5.26 4.79
N PRO A 208 13.31 -6.56 5.16
CA PRO A 208 12.78 -7.62 4.30
C PRO A 208 11.37 -7.41 3.73
N PRO A 209 10.39 -6.82 4.48
CA PRO A 209 9.06 -6.51 3.93
C PRO A 209 9.05 -5.49 2.78
N PHE A 210 10.16 -4.80 2.50
CA PHE A 210 10.27 -3.77 1.46
C PHE A 210 11.21 -4.16 0.32
N ARG A 211 11.61 -5.44 0.24
CA ARG A 211 12.44 -5.97 -0.84
C ARG A 211 11.58 -6.75 -1.85
N LEU A 212 12.01 -6.77 -3.11
CA LEU A 212 11.31 -7.46 -4.21
C LEU A 212 10.87 -8.92 -3.92
N PRO A 213 11.64 -9.79 -3.23
CA PRO A 213 11.20 -11.15 -2.89
C PRO A 213 9.90 -11.24 -2.09
N LYS A 214 9.53 -10.16 -1.43
CA LYS A 214 8.27 -10.09 -0.70
C LYS A 214 7.05 -10.11 -1.63
N LEU A 215 7.14 -9.59 -2.85
CA LEU A 215 6.07 -9.72 -3.85
C LEU A 215 5.90 -11.15 -4.35
N TRP A 216 6.99 -11.88 -4.56
CA TRP A 216 6.93 -13.32 -4.86
C TRP A 216 6.22 -14.07 -3.73
N THR A 217 6.62 -13.80 -2.49
CA THR A 217 6.00 -14.39 -1.30
C THR A 217 4.51 -14.08 -1.22
N TRP A 218 4.13 -12.83 -1.51
CA TRP A 218 2.73 -12.40 -1.52
C TRP A 218 1.91 -13.17 -2.57
N LEU A 219 2.37 -13.21 -3.83
CA LEU A 219 1.71 -13.93 -4.91
C LEU A 219 1.55 -15.42 -4.59
N ALA A 220 2.64 -16.05 -4.13
CA ALA A 220 2.62 -17.47 -3.75
C ALA A 220 1.65 -17.74 -2.59
N ARG A 221 1.54 -16.85 -1.59
CA ARG A 221 0.58 -17.00 -0.49
C ARG A 221 -0.87 -16.87 -0.96
N VAL A 222 -1.17 -15.90 -1.82
CA VAL A 222 -2.52 -15.74 -2.39
C VAL A 222 -2.90 -16.97 -3.20
N LEU A 223 -2.04 -17.41 -4.13
CA LEU A 223 -2.32 -18.56 -5.01
C LEU A 223 -2.47 -19.89 -4.25
N ASN A 224 -1.92 -20.00 -3.04
CA ASN A 224 -2.01 -21.19 -2.20
C ASN A 224 -3.08 -21.09 -1.09
N SER A 225 -3.89 -20.02 -1.04
CA SER A 225 -4.98 -19.88 -0.04
C SER A 225 -6.35 -19.89 -0.72
N PRO A 226 -7.10 -21.00 -0.64
CA PRO A 226 -8.47 -21.07 -1.12
C PRO A 226 -9.36 -19.97 -0.53
N GLU A 227 -9.14 -19.60 0.73
CA GLU A 227 -9.94 -18.59 1.44
C GLU A 227 -9.70 -17.18 0.91
N LEU A 228 -8.46 -16.86 0.51
CA LEU A 228 -8.17 -15.60 -0.17
C LEU A 228 -8.71 -15.63 -1.60
N LEU A 229 -8.55 -16.74 -2.32
CA LEU A 229 -9.02 -16.87 -3.71
C LEU A 229 -10.55 -16.85 -3.84
N SER A 230 -11.29 -17.28 -2.81
CA SER A 230 -12.75 -17.18 -2.77
C SER A 230 -13.26 -15.75 -2.55
N SER A 231 -12.39 -14.82 -2.14
CA SER A 231 -12.77 -13.43 -1.91
C SER A 231 -13.06 -12.71 -3.23
N PRO A 232 -14.17 -11.95 -3.34
CA PRO A 232 -14.48 -11.13 -4.52
C PRO A 232 -13.34 -10.21 -4.96
N SER A 233 -12.55 -9.70 -4.01
CA SER A 233 -11.42 -8.80 -4.29
C SER A 233 -10.21 -9.50 -4.94
N ALA A 234 -10.13 -10.83 -4.89
CA ALA A 234 -8.93 -11.59 -5.27
C ALA A 234 -8.47 -11.37 -6.72
N PRO A 235 -9.34 -11.41 -7.75
CA PRO A 235 -8.92 -11.23 -9.12
C PRO A 235 -8.30 -9.84 -9.34
N GLN A 236 -8.94 -8.78 -8.81
CA GLN A 236 -8.45 -7.41 -8.95
C GLN A 236 -7.16 -7.16 -8.17
N CYS A 237 -7.02 -7.73 -6.97
CA CYS A 237 -5.78 -7.62 -6.20
C CYS A 237 -4.59 -8.31 -6.91
N LEU A 238 -4.83 -9.49 -7.50
CA LEU A 238 -3.82 -10.19 -8.31
C LEU A 238 -3.44 -9.36 -9.54
N SER A 239 -4.43 -8.86 -10.29
CA SER A 239 -4.20 -7.99 -11.46
C SER A 239 -3.35 -6.79 -11.08
N ALA A 240 -3.72 -6.04 -10.04
CA ALA A 240 -3.01 -4.82 -9.64
C ALA A 240 -1.52 -5.06 -9.34
N VAL A 241 -1.20 -6.12 -8.59
CA VAL A 241 0.20 -6.44 -8.26
C VAL A 241 0.97 -6.88 -9.51
N LEU A 242 0.35 -7.69 -10.38
CA LEU A 242 0.98 -8.17 -11.61
C LEU A 242 1.18 -7.07 -12.66
N GLU A 243 0.23 -6.15 -12.84
CA GLU A 243 0.37 -5.03 -13.77
C GLU A 243 1.44 -4.02 -13.32
N VAL A 244 1.57 -3.79 -12.01
CA VAL A 244 2.51 -2.81 -11.47
C VAL A 244 3.94 -3.37 -11.35
N ALA A 245 4.10 -4.65 -11.03
CA ALA A 245 5.41 -5.22 -10.70
C ALA A 245 5.77 -6.49 -11.49
N GLY A 246 4.85 -7.03 -12.30
CA GLY A 246 5.04 -8.30 -13.02
C GLY A 246 6.25 -8.29 -13.94
N ASP A 247 6.50 -7.20 -14.66
CA ASP A 247 7.70 -7.07 -15.51
C ASP A 247 8.99 -7.16 -14.68
N ARG A 248 9.05 -6.48 -13.53
CA ARG A 248 10.22 -6.57 -12.64
C ARG A 248 10.41 -7.98 -12.08
N LEU A 249 9.32 -8.65 -11.74
CA LEU A 249 9.35 -10.04 -11.29
C LEU A 249 9.81 -10.98 -12.41
N CYS A 250 9.36 -10.76 -13.64
CA CYS A 250 9.79 -11.51 -14.82
C CYS A 250 11.29 -11.31 -15.09
N GLU A 251 11.77 -10.06 -15.09
CA GLU A 251 13.19 -9.72 -15.23
C GLU A 251 14.06 -10.40 -14.17
N THR A 252 13.55 -10.54 -12.94
CA THR A 252 14.32 -11.06 -11.80
C THR A 252 14.27 -12.58 -11.71
N TYR A 253 13.11 -13.20 -11.94
CA TYR A 253 12.88 -14.63 -11.70
C TYR A 253 12.75 -15.47 -12.98
N GLY A 254 12.71 -14.84 -14.16
CA GLY A 254 12.69 -15.49 -15.46
C GLY A 254 11.68 -16.63 -15.55
N GLY A 255 12.15 -17.84 -15.87
CA GLY A 255 11.30 -19.02 -16.01
C GLY A 255 10.51 -19.41 -14.76
N GLN A 256 10.93 -19.02 -13.55
CA GLN A 256 10.11 -19.24 -12.36
C GLN A 256 8.88 -18.32 -12.35
N PHE A 257 9.00 -17.08 -12.83
CA PHE A 257 7.85 -16.20 -13.01
C PHE A 257 6.88 -16.75 -14.06
N THR A 258 7.39 -17.37 -15.12
CA THR A 258 6.53 -18.08 -16.09
C THR A 258 5.70 -19.17 -15.45
N LYS A 259 6.27 -19.97 -14.54
CA LYS A 259 5.52 -20.98 -13.79
C LYS A 259 4.46 -20.35 -12.88
N LEU A 260 4.78 -19.22 -12.26
CA LEU A 260 3.83 -18.48 -11.43
C LEU A 260 2.64 -17.97 -12.27
N MET A 261 2.88 -17.43 -13.46
CA MET A 261 1.81 -16.99 -14.37
C MET A 261 0.92 -18.15 -14.84
N LYS A 262 1.48 -19.34 -15.08
CA LYS A 262 0.68 -20.55 -15.33
C LYS A 262 -0.23 -20.89 -14.14
N ALA A 263 0.29 -20.80 -12.92
CA ALA A 263 -0.52 -21.01 -11.71
C ALA A 263 -1.65 -19.97 -11.58
N VAL A 264 -1.41 -18.70 -11.97
CA VAL A 264 -2.48 -17.69 -12.06
C VAL A 264 -3.55 -18.12 -13.07
N GLY A 265 -3.15 -18.58 -14.25
CA GLY A 265 -4.07 -19.10 -15.27
C GLY A 265 -4.93 -20.27 -14.78
N GLU A 266 -4.33 -21.22 -14.05
CA GLU A 266 -5.06 -22.34 -13.43
C GLU A 266 -6.10 -21.86 -12.41
N VAL A 267 -5.75 -20.86 -11.59
CA VAL A 267 -6.66 -20.27 -10.60
C VAL A 267 -7.82 -19.54 -11.29
N VAL A 268 -7.55 -18.84 -12.40
CA VAL A 268 -8.61 -18.22 -13.22
C VAL A 268 -9.55 -19.29 -13.77
N ALA A 269 -9.02 -20.38 -14.33
CA ALA A 269 -9.80 -21.47 -14.89
C ALA A 269 -10.67 -22.21 -13.86
N LYS A 270 -10.17 -22.38 -12.62
CA LYS A 270 -10.90 -23.02 -11.51
C LYS A 270 -11.98 -22.12 -10.88
N GLY A 271 -11.94 -20.82 -11.15
CA GLY A 271 -12.92 -19.85 -10.63
C GLY A 271 -12.45 -19.12 -9.37
N VAL A 272 -11.72 -18.02 -9.57
CA VAL A 272 -11.33 -17.06 -8.53
C VAL A 272 -12.37 -15.94 -8.37
N GLY A 273 -12.56 -15.42 -7.16
CA GLY A 273 -13.48 -14.30 -6.86
C GLY A 273 -14.86 -14.72 -6.32
N GLY A 274 -15.14 -16.02 -6.20
CA GLY A 274 -16.43 -16.53 -5.75
C GLY A 274 -17.54 -16.46 -6.81
N GLU A 275 -18.75 -16.91 -6.44
CA GLU A 275 -19.94 -16.97 -7.29
C GLU A 275 -20.54 -15.57 -7.52
N GLY A 276 -19.91 -14.76 -8.38
CA GLY A 276 -20.46 -13.44 -8.73
C GLY A 276 -19.47 -12.53 -9.46
N GLU A 277 -18.16 -12.70 -9.21
CA GLU A 277 -17.12 -11.83 -9.80
C GLU A 277 -16.64 -12.30 -11.17
N THR A 278 -17.59 -12.50 -12.09
CA THR A 278 -17.29 -12.96 -13.45
C THR A 278 -16.46 -11.94 -14.22
N GLY A 279 -16.79 -10.64 -14.11
CA GLY A 279 -16.09 -9.57 -14.82
C GLY A 279 -14.63 -9.41 -14.39
N ALA A 280 -14.36 -9.38 -13.09
CA ALA A 280 -13.01 -9.25 -12.55
C ALA A 280 -12.13 -10.46 -12.90
N ARG A 281 -12.69 -11.67 -12.82
CA ARG A 281 -12.04 -12.91 -13.24
C ARG A 281 -11.70 -12.91 -14.73
N VAL A 282 -12.63 -12.49 -15.59
CA VAL A 282 -12.40 -12.41 -17.05
C VAL A 282 -11.27 -11.43 -17.36
N ARG A 283 -11.23 -10.26 -16.71
CA ARG A 283 -10.12 -9.29 -16.88
C ARG A 283 -8.77 -9.89 -16.49
N LEU A 284 -8.69 -10.63 -15.39
CA LEU A 284 -7.47 -11.32 -14.99
C LEU A 284 -7.06 -12.38 -16.04
N GLY A 285 -8.02 -13.13 -16.60
CA GLY A 285 -7.77 -14.09 -17.68
C GLY A 285 -7.19 -13.43 -18.94
N LEU A 286 -7.83 -12.36 -19.41
CA LEU A 286 -7.34 -11.58 -20.56
C LEU A 286 -5.93 -11.01 -20.33
N MET A 287 -5.62 -10.61 -19.10
CA MET A 287 -4.28 -10.16 -18.73
C MET A 287 -3.24 -11.28 -18.83
N VAL A 288 -3.57 -12.50 -18.39
CA VAL A 288 -2.70 -13.68 -18.53
C VAL A 288 -2.48 -13.99 -20.01
N GLU A 289 -3.54 -14.04 -20.81
CA GLU A 289 -3.45 -14.29 -22.27
C GLU A 289 -2.60 -13.25 -23.00
N ARG A 290 -2.75 -11.96 -22.64
CA ARG A 290 -1.92 -10.87 -23.17
C ARG A 290 -0.45 -11.10 -22.83
N TRP A 291 -0.15 -11.42 -21.57
CA TRP A 291 1.23 -11.67 -21.15
C TRP A 291 1.85 -12.90 -21.84
N GLU A 292 1.08 -13.97 -22.07
CA GLU A 292 1.58 -15.15 -22.80
C GLU A 292 1.97 -14.83 -24.25
N LYS A 293 1.24 -13.91 -24.90
CA LYS A 293 1.50 -13.48 -26.28
C LYS A 293 2.63 -12.45 -26.38
N GLU A 294 2.62 -11.46 -25.51
CA GLU A 294 3.47 -10.26 -25.61
C GLU A 294 4.70 -10.30 -24.69
N GLY A 295 4.69 -11.16 -23.67
CA GLY A 295 5.73 -11.26 -22.64
C GLY A 295 5.78 -10.06 -21.67
N LYS A 296 4.78 -9.17 -21.71
CA LYS A 296 4.76 -7.92 -20.91
C LYS A 296 3.43 -7.75 -20.17
N LEU A 297 3.55 -7.27 -18.94
CA LEU A 297 2.44 -6.85 -18.07
C LEU A 297 2.49 -5.34 -17.80
N GLY A 298 3.68 -4.75 -17.86
CA GLY A 298 3.98 -3.46 -17.28
C GLY A 298 3.20 -2.31 -17.89
N LEU A 299 2.78 -1.42 -17.00
CA LEU A 299 2.16 -0.16 -17.34
C LEU A 299 3.23 0.90 -17.65
N GLU A 300 2.88 1.87 -18.49
CA GLU A 300 3.71 3.06 -18.73
C GLU A 300 3.97 3.84 -17.43
N GLY A 301 5.06 4.62 -17.37
CA GLY A 301 5.42 5.45 -16.21
C GLY A 301 6.25 4.75 -15.11
N ARG A 302 6.64 3.49 -15.34
CA ARG A 302 7.54 2.74 -14.43
C ARG A 302 8.86 3.47 -14.20
N ASN A 303 9.44 4.04 -15.26
CA ASN A 303 10.61 4.92 -15.18
C ASN A 303 10.17 6.38 -14.97
N ALA A 304 10.96 7.14 -14.20
CA ALA A 304 10.73 8.56 -14.05
C ALA A 304 10.96 9.29 -15.38
N GLU A 305 10.19 10.34 -15.63
CA GLU A 305 10.45 11.29 -16.70
C GLU A 305 11.70 12.11 -16.35
N ARG A 306 12.57 12.31 -17.35
CA ARG A 306 13.79 13.10 -17.21
C ARG A 306 13.47 14.57 -17.03
#